data_AF-A0AAD7IYB5-F1
#
_entry.id   AF-A0AAD7IYB5-F1
#
_cell.length_a   1.000
_cell.length_b   1.000
_cell.length_c   1.000
_cell.angle_alpha   90.00
_cell.angle_beta   90.00
_cell.angle_gamma   90.00
#
_symmetry.space_group_name_H-M   'P 1'
#
loop_
_entity.id
_entity.type
_entity.pdbx_description
1 polymer ?
#
loop_
_entity_poly.entity_id
_entity_poly.type
_entity_poly.pdbx_seq_one_letter_code
_entity_poly.pdbx_strand_id
1 'polypeptide(L)'
;RFFKPYPAETDYPTIEGVLHLSNKYQVDSLRKRSLVHLGSVRLFEEENPSKIVPRKTSWTAAIQYLPSIIILCREVSALWILPTVFRYYAQLYDHRTILGGHMSFDGRRIFLSQEDQLAVLTGARVLHTRKMSEFLDFIWYPQEIEGCKYPVKCLIARNELRRTVERTKGDNFPDDVAINLDQLKACRGCKAALQKSHRLAVETRQQSMPEVFGLPDWKTLDAMEASALE
;
A
#
# COMPACT_ATOMS: atom_id res chain seq x y z
N ARG A 1 -26.17 -13.56 -14.21
CA ARG A 1 -25.04 -14.26 -13.54
C ARG A 1 -25.10 -13.94 -12.05
N PHE A 2 -24.86 -14.90 -11.16
CA PHE A 2 -24.87 -14.71 -9.71
C PHE A 2 -23.54 -14.11 -9.24
N PHE A 3 -23.57 -13.08 -8.38
CA PHE A 3 -22.37 -12.51 -7.76
C PHE A 3 -21.93 -13.42 -6.61
N LYS A 4 -20.89 -14.23 -6.86
CA LYS A 4 -20.43 -15.27 -5.93
C LYS A 4 -19.91 -14.66 -4.62
N PRO A 5 -20.07 -15.34 -3.46
CA PRO A 5 -19.50 -14.87 -2.21
C PRO A 5 -17.97 -14.94 -2.22
N TYR A 6 -17.34 -14.01 -1.52
CA TYR A 6 -15.92 -14.07 -1.17
C TYR A 6 -15.60 -15.41 -0.47
N PRO A 7 -14.49 -16.09 -0.79
CA PRO A 7 -13.34 -15.63 -1.58
C PRO A 7 -13.36 -16.04 -3.07
N ALA A 8 -14.53 -16.32 -3.65
CA ALA A 8 -14.60 -16.66 -5.07
C ALA A 8 -14.03 -15.54 -5.95
N GLU A 9 -13.29 -15.91 -7.00
CA GLU A 9 -12.69 -14.93 -7.90
C GLU A 9 -13.74 -14.08 -8.64
N THR A 10 -13.42 -12.81 -8.85
CA THR A 10 -14.22 -11.82 -9.56
C THR A 10 -13.32 -10.80 -10.26
N ASP A 11 -13.89 -9.93 -11.07
CA ASP A 11 -13.19 -8.79 -11.69
C ASP A 11 -13.66 -7.45 -11.13
N TYR A 12 -12.87 -6.40 -11.38
CA TYR A 12 -13.19 -5.04 -10.94
C TYR A 12 -14.53 -4.52 -11.51
N PRO A 13 -14.83 -4.61 -12.83
CA PRO A 13 -16.11 -4.13 -13.37
C PRO A 13 -17.33 -4.79 -12.70
N THR A 14 -17.24 -6.06 -12.34
CA THR A 14 -18.31 -6.76 -11.60
C THR A 14 -18.44 -6.21 -10.18
N ILE A 15 -17.33 -6.01 -9.46
CA ILE A 15 -17.36 -5.42 -8.10
C ILE A 15 -17.97 -4.02 -8.14
N GLU A 16 -17.45 -3.15 -9.02
CA GLU A 16 -17.91 -1.77 -9.22
C GLU A 16 -19.41 -1.74 -9.53
N GLY A 17 -19.85 -2.49 -10.55
CA GLY A 17 -21.25 -2.54 -10.95
C GLY A 17 -22.20 -3.03 -9.85
N VAL A 18 -21.84 -4.13 -9.17
CA VAL A 18 -22.66 -4.65 -8.06
C VAL A 18 -22.65 -3.67 -6.89
N LEU A 19 -21.52 -3.04 -6.59
CA LEU A 19 -21.40 -2.11 -5.47
C LEU A 19 -22.23 -0.83 -5.70
N HIS A 20 -22.16 -0.22 -6.90
CA HIS A 20 -23.02 0.94 -7.21
C HIS A 20 -24.51 0.60 -7.15
N LEU A 21 -24.92 -0.53 -7.75
CA LEU A 21 -26.32 -0.95 -7.75
C LEU A 21 -26.81 -1.25 -6.32
N SER A 22 -26.05 -2.03 -5.55
CA SER A 22 -26.42 -2.37 -4.17
C SER A 22 -26.41 -1.15 -3.25
N ASN A 23 -25.51 -0.19 -3.45
CA ASN A 23 -25.51 1.08 -2.72
C ASN A 23 -26.72 1.94 -3.08
N LYS A 24 -27.04 2.07 -4.38
CA LYS A 24 -28.17 2.86 -4.88
C LYS A 24 -29.53 2.32 -4.42
N TYR A 25 -29.70 1.00 -4.45
CA TYR A 25 -30.94 0.32 -4.10
C TYR A 25 -30.97 -0.23 -2.67
N GLN A 26 -29.97 0.11 -1.85
CA GLN A 26 -29.87 -0.28 -0.44
C GLN A 26 -30.00 -1.80 -0.21
N VAL A 27 -29.33 -2.58 -1.07
CA VAL A 27 -29.29 -4.05 -0.95
C VAL A 27 -28.07 -4.45 -0.12
N ASP A 28 -28.21 -4.38 1.21
CA ASP A 28 -27.09 -4.51 2.16
C ASP A 28 -26.26 -5.78 1.97
N SER A 29 -26.89 -6.92 1.72
CA SER A 29 -26.20 -8.20 1.56
C SER A 29 -25.23 -8.23 0.36
N LEU A 30 -25.60 -7.57 -0.74
CA LEU A 30 -24.75 -7.43 -1.91
C LEU A 30 -23.70 -6.34 -1.70
N ARG A 31 -24.07 -5.24 -1.05
CA ARG A 31 -23.14 -4.15 -0.71
C ARG A 31 -21.99 -4.66 0.15
N LYS A 32 -22.30 -5.33 1.26
CA LYS A 32 -21.32 -5.97 2.17
C LYS A 32 -20.40 -6.92 1.40
N ARG A 33 -20.98 -7.81 0.60
CA ARG A 33 -20.21 -8.76 -0.21
C ARG A 33 -19.26 -8.05 -1.17
N SER A 34 -19.74 -7.03 -1.89
CA SER A 34 -18.91 -6.25 -2.80
C SER A 34 -17.81 -5.48 -2.08
N LEU A 35 -18.07 -4.94 -0.89
CA LEU A 35 -17.06 -4.27 -0.05
C LEU A 35 -15.98 -5.26 0.41
N VAL A 36 -16.35 -6.49 0.80
CA VAL A 36 -15.38 -7.53 1.14
C VAL A 36 -14.50 -7.88 -0.07
N HIS A 37 -15.10 -8.02 -1.26
CA HIS A 37 -14.32 -8.21 -2.48
C HIS A 37 -13.38 -7.02 -2.75
N LEU A 38 -13.89 -5.79 -2.74
CA LEU A 38 -13.13 -4.56 -2.96
C LEU A 38 -11.97 -4.42 -1.97
N GLY A 39 -12.21 -4.65 -0.68
CA GLY A 39 -11.19 -4.61 0.38
C GLY A 39 -10.19 -5.77 0.34
N SER A 40 -10.48 -6.84 -0.41
CA SER A 40 -9.54 -7.94 -0.66
C SER A 40 -8.62 -7.71 -1.87
N VAL A 41 -8.61 -6.49 -2.41
CA VAL A 41 -7.83 -6.12 -3.59
C VAL A 41 -6.35 -6.46 -3.39
N ARG A 42 -5.82 -7.29 -4.27
CA ARG A 42 -4.38 -7.46 -4.41
C ARG A 42 -3.89 -6.38 -5.35
N LEU A 43 -3.30 -5.32 -4.79
CA LEU A 43 -2.80 -4.21 -5.60
C LEU A 43 -1.50 -4.63 -6.32
N PHE A 44 -0.70 -5.55 -5.75
CA PHE A 44 0.48 -6.17 -6.38
C PHE A 44 0.78 -7.57 -5.82
N GLU A 45 1.65 -8.33 -6.49
CA GLU A 45 2.27 -9.52 -5.90
C GLU A 45 3.22 -9.13 -4.76
N GLU A 46 2.67 -8.78 -3.59
CA GLU A 46 3.49 -8.68 -2.39
C GLU A 46 4.02 -10.08 -2.06
N GLU A 47 5.33 -10.28 -2.29
CA GLU A 47 6.09 -11.50 -1.96
C GLU A 47 6.35 -11.66 -0.45
N ASN A 48 5.69 -10.90 0.43
CA ASN A 48 6.03 -10.90 1.86
C ASN A 48 4.97 -11.63 2.73
N PRO A 49 5.17 -12.92 3.05
CA PRO A 49 4.20 -13.76 3.76
C PRO A 49 4.15 -13.53 5.29
N SER A 50 4.91 -12.60 5.85
CA SER A 50 5.06 -12.49 7.31
C SER A 50 4.04 -11.55 7.96
N LYS A 51 2.80 -12.03 8.11
CA LYS A 51 1.69 -11.50 8.95
C LYS A 51 1.00 -10.27 8.33
N ILE A 52 -0.30 -10.26 8.04
CA ILE A 52 -1.49 -10.54 8.86
C ILE A 52 -2.44 -11.40 8.00
N VAL A 53 -3.03 -12.47 8.57
CA VAL A 53 -3.91 -13.49 7.95
C VAL A 53 -4.11 -13.32 6.43
N PRO A 54 -3.60 -14.22 5.57
CA PRO A 54 -3.81 -14.10 4.13
C PRO A 54 -5.32 -14.12 3.84
N ARG A 55 -5.93 -12.93 3.76
CA ARG A 55 -7.25 -12.75 3.18
C ARG A 55 -7.06 -13.25 1.76
N LYS A 56 -7.67 -14.40 1.43
CA LYS A 56 -7.66 -14.95 0.07
C LYS A 56 -8.02 -13.82 -0.88
N THR A 57 -7.12 -13.45 -1.79
CA THR A 57 -7.39 -12.35 -2.70
C THR A 57 -8.44 -12.81 -3.70
N SER A 58 -9.54 -12.07 -3.84
CA SER A 58 -10.61 -12.46 -4.77
C SER A 58 -10.46 -11.82 -6.15
N TRP A 59 -9.53 -10.87 -6.29
CA TRP A 59 -9.21 -10.22 -7.55
C TRP A 59 -7.85 -9.50 -7.48
N THR A 60 -7.28 -9.23 -8.64
CA THR A 60 -6.05 -8.45 -8.81
C THR A 60 -6.40 -7.15 -9.51
N ALA A 61 -6.02 -6.02 -8.93
CA ALA A 61 -6.24 -4.74 -9.57
C ALA A 61 -5.22 -4.55 -10.69
N ALA A 62 -5.72 -4.34 -11.91
CA ALA A 62 -4.88 -3.73 -12.92
C ALA A 62 -4.59 -2.27 -12.52
N ILE A 63 -3.37 -1.81 -12.76
CA ILE A 63 -2.90 -0.46 -12.41
C ILE A 63 -3.86 0.63 -12.92
N GLN A 64 -4.47 0.43 -14.10
CA GLN A 64 -5.43 1.36 -14.67
C GLN A 64 -6.70 1.60 -13.84
N TYR A 65 -7.05 0.71 -12.90
CA TYR A 65 -8.27 0.85 -12.10
C TYR A 65 -8.08 1.66 -10.83
N LEU A 66 -6.84 2.00 -10.43
CA LEU A 66 -6.57 2.72 -9.19
C LEU A 66 -7.38 4.03 -9.02
N PRO A 67 -7.44 4.94 -10.01
CA PRO A 67 -8.24 6.15 -9.86
C PRO A 67 -9.75 5.86 -9.75
N SER A 68 -10.27 4.85 -10.47
CA SER A 68 -11.67 4.43 -10.34
C SER A 68 -11.96 3.82 -8.96
N ILE A 69 -11.02 3.05 -8.39
CA ILE A 69 -11.13 2.52 -7.03
C ILE A 69 -11.20 3.65 -6.00
N ILE A 70 -10.37 4.70 -6.14
CA ILE A 70 -10.41 5.88 -5.26
C ILE A 70 -11.79 6.53 -5.29
N ILE A 71 -12.29 6.82 -6.49
CA ILE A 71 -13.60 7.46 -6.69
C ILE A 71 -14.70 6.59 -6.07
N LEU A 72 -14.71 5.30 -6.38
CA LEU A 72 -15.69 4.35 -5.84
C LEU A 72 -15.65 4.29 -4.32
N CYS A 73 -14.46 4.26 -3.70
CA CYS A 73 -14.31 4.24 -2.25
C CYS A 73 -14.87 5.51 -1.60
N ARG A 74 -14.68 6.68 -2.22
CA ARG A 74 -15.30 7.93 -1.74
C ARG A 74 -16.82 7.88 -1.83
N GLU A 75 -17.36 7.43 -2.96
CA GLU A 75 -18.81 7.36 -3.19
C GLU A 75 -19.53 6.45 -2.20
N VAL A 76 -18.94 5.31 -1.85
CA VAL A 76 -19.56 4.34 -0.93
C VAL A 76 -19.07 4.45 0.51
N SER A 77 -18.29 5.50 0.79
CA SER A 77 -17.67 5.78 2.10
C SER A 77 -16.76 4.65 2.62
N ALA A 78 -16.12 3.90 1.72
CA ALA A 78 -15.14 2.85 2.04
C ALA A 78 -13.73 3.42 2.26
N LEU A 79 -13.61 4.41 3.16
CA LEU A 79 -12.37 5.17 3.35
C LEU A 79 -11.21 4.31 3.87
N TRP A 80 -11.49 3.19 4.54
CA TRP A 80 -10.45 2.27 5.07
C TRP A 80 -9.58 1.63 3.99
N ILE A 81 -10.03 1.65 2.73
CA ILE A 81 -9.29 1.12 1.57
C ILE A 81 -8.31 2.17 1.02
N LEU A 82 -8.62 3.46 1.18
CA LEU A 82 -7.90 4.56 0.54
C LEU A 82 -6.42 4.68 0.95
N PRO A 83 -5.97 4.44 2.20
CA PRO A 83 -4.55 4.58 2.54
C PRO A 83 -3.65 3.74 1.62
N THR A 84 -4.03 2.48 1.41
CA THR A 84 -3.29 1.54 0.56
C THR A 84 -3.39 1.95 -0.91
N VAL A 85 -4.57 2.31 -1.40
CA VAL A 85 -4.76 2.69 -2.82
C VAL A 85 -4.03 4.00 -3.15
N PHE A 86 -4.09 5.00 -2.28
CA PHE A 86 -3.35 6.25 -2.42
C PHE A 86 -1.85 6.04 -2.42
N ARG A 87 -1.34 5.16 -1.54
CA ARG A 87 0.07 4.77 -1.55
C ARG A 87 0.47 4.24 -2.92
N TYR A 88 -0.21 3.22 -3.44
CA TYR A 88 0.15 2.66 -4.74
C TYR A 88 -0.02 3.66 -5.89
N TYR A 89 -1.09 4.44 -5.85
CA TYR A 89 -1.34 5.46 -6.87
C TYR A 89 -0.25 6.55 -6.89
N ALA A 90 0.18 7.03 -5.71
CA ALA A 90 1.30 7.95 -5.57
C ALA A 90 2.64 7.38 -6.06
N GLN A 91 2.84 6.06 -5.95
CA GLN A 91 4.07 5.39 -6.36
C GLN A 91 4.18 5.16 -7.87
N LEU A 92 3.05 4.94 -8.54
CA LEU A 92 3.01 4.52 -9.94
C LEU A 92 2.88 5.70 -10.90
N TYR A 93 2.38 6.84 -10.41
CA TYR A 93 2.02 7.96 -11.26
C TYR A 93 2.72 9.24 -10.81
N ASP A 94 3.28 9.97 -11.78
CA ASP A 94 3.89 11.27 -11.53
C ASP A 94 2.83 12.36 -11.29
N HIS A 95 3.28 13.52 -10.80
CA HIS A 95 2.40 14.64 -10.52
C HIS A 95 1.61 15.13 -11.75
N ARG A 96 2.17 14.98 -12.96
CA ARG A 96 1.50 15.40 -14.20
C ARG A 96 0.33 14.49 -14.52
N THR A 97 0.51 13.20 -14.29
CA THR A 97 -0.51 12.17 -14.52
C THR A 97 -1.63 12.31 -13.48
N ILE A 98 -1.27 12.49 -12.21
CA ILE A 98 -2.24 12.71 -11.12
C ILE A 98 -3.14 13.93 -11.40
N LEU A 99 -2.55 15.06 -11.83
CA LEU A 99 -3.27 16.29 -12.14
C LEU A 99 -3.99 16.25 -13.49
N GLY A 100 -3.40 15.59 -14.48
CA GLY A 100 -3.89 15.52 -15.85
C GLY A 100 -5.03 14.53 -16.07
N GLY A 101 -5.34 13.71 -15.07
CA GLY A 101 -6.37 12.67 -15.13
C GLY A 101 -5.91 11.42 -15.87
N HIS A 102 -6.71 10.37 -15.75
CA HIS A 102 -6.41 9.03 -16.27
C HIS A 102 -7.40 8.63 -17.35
N MET A 103 -6.95 7.83 -18.32
CA MET A 103 -7.87 7.19 -19.25
C MET A 103 -8.46 5.95 -18.59
N SER A 104 -9.77 5.95 -18.38
CA SER A 104 -10.56 4.80 -17.97
C SER A 104 -10.61 3.75 -19.08
N PHE A 105 -11.02 2.54 -18.73
CA PHE A 105 -11.16 1.42 -19.66
C PHE A 105 -12.18 1.68 -20.78
N ASP A 106 -13.17 2.55 -20.52
CA ASP A 106 -14.19 2.98 -21.47
C ASP A 106 -13.73 4.14 -22.37
N GLY A 107 -12.45 4.52 -22.28
CA GLY A 107 -11.87 5.60 -23.06
C GLY A 107 -12.23 6.99 -22.55
N ARG A 108 -12.88 7.12 -21.38
CA ARG A 108 -13.16 8.42 -20.77
C ARG A 108 -11.99 8.87 -19.92
N ARG A 109 -11.74 10.17 -19.90
CA ARG A 109 -10.77 10.74 -18.96
C ARG A 109 -11.43 10.94 -17.60
N ILE A 110 -10.92 10.28 -16.57
CA ILE A 110 -11.36 10.40 -15.19
C ILE A 110 -10.39 11.26 -14.40
N PHE A 111 -10.93 12.06 -13.49
CA PHE A 111 -10.19 12.96 -12.63
C PHE A 111 -10.51 12.63 -11.18
N LEU A 112 -9.47 12.55 -10.35
CA LEU A 112 -9.67 12.58 -8.91
C LEU A 112 -10.20 13.95 -8.47
N SER A 113 -10.90 13.98 -7.34
CA SER A 113 -11.29 15.25 -6.72
C SER A 113 -10.04 16.09 -6.39
N GLN A 114 -10.19 17.42 -6.30
CA GLN A 114 -9.06 18.28 -5.92
C GLN A 114 -8.47 17.91 -4.56
N GLU A 115 -9.33 17.52 -3.62
CA GLU A 115 -8.93 17.03 -2.29
C GLU A 115 -8.05 15.77 -2.41
N ASP A 116 -8.49 14.77 -3.18
CA ASP A 116 -7.74 13.52 -3.37
C ASP A 116 -6.44 13.74 -4.15
N GLN A 117 -6.44 14.62 -5.17
CA GLN A 117 -5.21 15.00 -5.87
C GLN A 117 -4.20 15.62 -4.90
N LEU A 118 -4.65 16.56 -4.05
CA LEU A 118 -3.79 17.20 -3.06
C LEU A 118 -3.29 16.20 -2.02
N ALA A 119 -4.16 15.32 -1.54
CA ALA A 119 -3.82 14.27 -0.59
C ALA A 119 -2.74 13.33 -1.15
N VAL A 120 -2.93 12.83 -2.38
CA VAL A 120 -1.97 11.95 -3.05
C VAL A 120 -0.64 12.67 -3.28
N LEU A 121 -0.65 13.91 -3.80
CA LEU A 121 0.59 14.66 -4.07
C LEU A 121 1.36 15.00 -2.80
N THR A 122 0.65 15.42 -1.75
CA THR A 122 1.25 15.71 -0.44
C THR A 122 1.81 14.43 0.16
N GLY A 123 1.03 13.35 0.13
CA GLY A 123 1.45 12.05 0.61
C GLY A 123 2.67 11.52 -0.14
N ALA A 124 2.67 11.59 -1.47
CA ALA A 124 3.81 11.26 -2.31
C ALA A 124 5.06 12.05 -1.86
N ARG A 125 4.96 13.37 -1.72
CA ARG A 125 6.08 14.19 -1.26
C ARG A 125 6.59 13.80 0.13
N VAL A 126 5.70 13.56 1.09
CA VAL A 126 6.06 13.17 2.47
C VAL A 126 6.75 11.81 2.49
N LEU A 127 6.21 10.87 1.72
CA LEU A 127 6.81 9.56 1.49
C LEU A 127 8.21 9.75 0.88
N HIS A 128 8.34 10.41 -0.28
CA HIS A 128 9.60 10.55 -1.02
C HIS A 128 10.72 11.31 -0.28
N THR A 129 10.39 12.39 0.43
CA THR A 129 11.43 13.27 1.00
C THR A 129 11.84 12.88 2.42
N ARG A 130 10.91 13.00 3.37
CA ARG A 130 11.22 12.96 4.81
C ARG A 130 11.23 11.52 5.35
N LYS A 131 10.24 10.72 4.97
CA LYS A 131 10.10 9.34 5.46
C LYS A 131 11.03 8.34 4.78
N MET A 132 11.80 8.76 3.77
CA MET A 132 12.76 7.89 3.12
C MET A 132 13.99 7.64 3.98
N SER A 133 14.68 8.72 4.39
CA SER A 133 15.86 8.60 5.25
C SER A 133 15.47 7.94 6.57
N GLU A 134 14.38 8.39 7.19
CA GLU A 134 13.86 7.83 8.45
C GLU A 134 13.55 6.32 8.31
N PHE A 135 13.03 5.88 7.17
CA PHE A 135 12.81 4.46 6.95
C PHE A 135 14.09 3.68 6.72
N LEU A 136 15.07 4.24 6.01
CA LEU A 136 16.36 3.56 5.81
C LEU A 136 17.24 3.59 7.06
N ASP A 137 16.85 4.30 8.13
CA ASP A 137 17.60 4.37 9.37
C ASP A 137 17.80 3.00 10.03
N PHE A 138 16.90 2.02 9.82
CA PHE A 138 17.14 0.66 10.32
C PHE A 138 18.39 0.01 9.70
N ILE A 139 18.81 0.45 8.51
CA ILE A 139 20.05 -0.04 7.88
C ILE A 139 21.26 0.47 8.66
N TRP A 140 21.18 1.63 9.30
CA TRP A 140 22.28 2.26 10.04
C TRP A 140 22.23 1.99 11.56
N TYR A 141 21.04 1.94 12.14
CA TYR A 141 20.84 1.77 13.58
C TYR A 141 20.25 0.39 13.93
N PRO A 142 20.77 -0.27 14.98
CA PRO A 142 21.90 0.16 15.83
C PRO A 142 23.26 -0.04 15.14
N GLN A 143 24.26 0.75 15.55
CA GLN A 143 25.65 0.59 15.07
C GLN A 143 26.26 -0.71 15.58
N GLU A 144 25.95 -1.07 16.82
CA GLU A 144 26.36 -2.32 17.45
C GLU A 144 25.17 -3.28 17.48
N ILE A 145 25.35 -4.46 16.90
CA ILE A 145 24.36 -5.53 16.91
C ILE A 145 24.90 -6.63 17.81
N GLU A 146 24.15 -6.97 18.86
CA GLU A 146 24.49 -8.06 19.76
C GLU A 146 24.67 -9.37 18.96
N GLY A 147 25.76 -10.10 19.23
CA GLY A 147 26.10 -11.31 18.49
C GLY A 147 26.67 -11.09 17.08
N CYS A 148 27.03 -9.86 16.71
CA CYS A 148 27.75 -9.60 15.46
C CYS A 148 29.16 -10.21 15.51
N LYS A 149 29.46 -11.12 14.57
CA LYS A 149 30.79 -11.76 14.46
C LYS A 149 31.85 -10.85 13.85
N TYR A 150 31.43 -9.91 12.98
CA TYR A 150 32.33 -9.08 12.20
C TYR A 150 31.82 -7.63 12.12
N PRO A 151 31.96 -6.82 13.19
CA PRO A 151 31.34 -5.49 13.27
C PRO A 151 31.66 -4.59 12.07
N VAL A 152 32.96 -4.45 11.74
CA VAL A 152 33.40 -3.59 10.63
C VAL A 152 32.90 -4.11 9.27
N LYS A 153 33.05 -5.41 8.99
CA LYS A 153 32.61 -5.99 7.70
C LYS A 153 31.09 -5.89 7.51
N CYS A 154 30.32 -6.15 8.57
CA CYS A 154 28.86 -6.04 8.52
C CYS A 154 28.42 -4.58 8.35
N LEU A 155 29.10 -3.62 8.99
CA LEU A 155 28.83 -2.20 8.82
C LEU A 155 29.09 -1.75 7.37
N ILE A 156 30.21 -2.17 6.77
CA ILE A 156 30.51 -1.89 5.35
C ILE A 156 29.42 -2.46 4.45
N ALA A 157 29.02 -3.72 4.63
CA ALA A 157 27.96 -4.34 3.83
C ALA A 157 26.61 -3.62 3.98
N ARG A 158 26.26 -3.17 5.19
CA ARG A 158 25.05 -2.36 5.45
C ARG A 158 25.12 -1.02 4.74
N ASN A 159 26.27 -0.36 4.74
CA ASN A 159 26.46 0.92 4.06
C ASN A 159 26.39 0.78 2.54
N GLU A 160 26.94 -0.31 1.99
CA GLU A 160 26.78 -0.64 0.57
C GLU A 160 25.31 -0.86 0.22
N LEU A 161 24.57 -1.61 1.03
CA LEU A 161 23.14 -1.81 0.84
C LEU A 161 22.38 -0.49 0.82
N ARG A 162 22.61 0.39 1.80
CA ARG A 162 21.98 1.72 1.86
C ARG A 162 22.25 2.51 0.58
N ARG A 163 23.51 2.60 0.15
CA ARG A 163 23.89 3.30 -1.08
C ARG A 163 23.23 2.69 -2.31
N THR A 164 23.11 1.36 -2.37
CA THR A 164 22.39 0.70 -3.47
C THR A 164 20.92 1.09 -3.45
N VAL A 165 20.25 1.04 -2.29
CA VAL A 165 18.84 1.45 -2.19
C VAL A 165 18.64 2.91 -2.58
N GLU A 166 19.49 3.82 -2.10
CA GLU A 166 19.47 5.25 -2.45
C GLU A 166 19.76 5.52 -3.93
N ARG A 167 20.59 4.69 -4.61
CA ARG A 167 20.94 4.87 -6.03
C ARG A 167 19.95 4.23 -6.99
N THR A 168 19.52 3.00 -6.70
CA THR A 168 18.71 2.20 -7.63
C THR A 168 17.29 2.74 -7.74
N LYS A 169 16.80 3.42 -6.71
CA LYS A 169 15.42 3.90 -6.65
C LYS A 169 15.44 5.42 -6.54
N GLY A 170 15.45 6.09 -7.71
CA GLY A 170 15.25 7.53 -7.85
C GLY A 170 13.87 7.97 -7.34
N ASP A 171 13.12 8.76 -8.11
CA ASP A 171 11.80 9.28 -7.70
C ASP A 171 10.72 8.20 -7.42
N ASN A 172 11.01 6.89 -7.54
CA ASN A 172 10.03 5.82 -7.32
C ASN A 172 10.21 5.14 -5.96
N PHE A 173 9.12 5.03 -5.19
CA PHE A 173 9.16 4.68 -3.76
C PHE A 173 9.62 3.23 -3.47
N PRO A 174 10.33 2.98 -2.35
CA PRO A 174 10.94 1.71 -1.99
C PRO A 174 10.16 0.90 -0.93
N ASP A 175 8.83 1.02 -0.83
CA ASP A 175 8.08 0.14 0.11
C ASP A 175 8.28 -1.34 -0.21
N ASP A 176 8.35 -1.68 -1.50
CA ASP A 176 8.70 -3.00 -2.00
C ASP A 176 10.11 -3.02 -2.57
N VAL A 177 11.08 -2.33 -1.94
CA VAL A 177 12.40 -2.95 -1.98
C VAL A 177 12.19 -4.21 -1.17
N ALA A 178 11.94 -5.32 -1.86
CA ALA A 178 12.35 -6.62 -1.40
C ALA A 178 13.86 -6.51 -1.18
N ILE A 179 14.23 -5.89 -0.05
CA ILE A 179 15.60 -5.73 0.38
C ILE A 179 15.99 -7.16 0.59
N ASN A 180 16.70 -7.69 -0.38
CA ASN A 180 17.14 -9.05 -0.35
C ASN A 180 18.26 -9.13 0.69
N LEU A 181 17.85 -9.15 1.96
CA LEU A 181 18.73 -9.25 3.12
C LEU A 181 19.49 -10.59 3.09
N ASP A 182 19.01 -11.56 2.30
CA ASP A 182 19.73 -12.82 2.08
C ASP A 182 20.97 -12.60 1.22
N GLN A 183 20.94 -11.68 0.25
CA GLN A 183 22.12 -11.27 -0.55
C GLN A 183 23.09 -10.36 0.22
N LEU A 184 22.70 -9.80 1.36
CA LEU A 184 23.56 -8.94 2.16
C LEU A 184 24.81 -9.72 2.64
N LYS A 185 26.00 -9.17 2.44
CA LYS A 185 27.27 -9.77 2.90
C LYS A 185 27.53 -9.51 4.39
N ALA A 186 26.53 -9.75 5.24
CA ALA A 186 26.61 -9.59 6.71
C ALA A 186 26.51 -10.94 7.42
N CYS A 187 26.94 -10.99 8.68
CA CYS A 187 26.79 -12.19 9.50
C CYS A 187 25.31 -12.48 9.82
N ARG A 188 24.99 -13.74 10.18
CA ARG A 188 23.62 -14.19 10.46
C ARG A 188 22.91 -13.33 11.52
N GLY A 189 23.60 -12.96 12.60
CA GLY A 189 23.05 -12.10 13.66
C GLY A 189 22.62 -10.73 13.13
N CYS A 190 23.48 -10.08 12.32
CA CYS A 190 23.13 -8.81 11.67
C CYS A 190 21.97 -8.93 10.69
N LYS A 191 21.90 -10.00 9.89
CA LYS A 191 20.77 -10.22 8.97
C LYS A 191 19.45 -10.35 9.72
N ALA A 192 19.43 -11.16 10.78
CA ALA A 192 18.23 -11.34 11.60
C ALA A 192 17.80 -10.05 12.30
N ALA A 193 18.75 -9.28 12.84
CA ALA A 193 18.49 -7.98 13.43
C ALA A 193 17.92 -6.99 12.40
N LEU A 194 18.52 -6.89 11.21
CA LEU A 194 18.03 -6.04 10.12
C LEU A 194 16.65 -6.48 9.63
N GLN A 195 16.37 -7.78 9.51
CA GLN A 195 15.04 -8.29 9.14
C GLN A 195 13.98 -7.90 10.19
N LYS A 196 14.34 -7.94 11.49
CA LYS A 196 13.46 -7.48 12.56
C LYS A 196 13.21 -5.98 12.46
N SER A 197 14.26 -5.17 12.32
CA SER A 197 14.13 -3.71 12.24
C SER A 197 13.44 -3.24 10.96
N HIS A 198 13.66 -3.94 9.83
CA HIS A 198 12.96 -3.69 8.57
C HIS A 198 11.45 -3.90 8.73
N ARG A 199 11.02 -5.03 9.33
CA ARG A 199 9.60 -5.28 9.59
C ARG A 199 8.98 -4.20 10.47
N LEU A 200 9.69 -3.79 11.54
CA LEU A 200 9.22 -2.72 12.41
C LEU A 200 9.10 -1.38 11.66
N ALA A 201 10.06 -1.05 10.79
CA ALA A 201 10.02 0.17 9.98
C ALA A 201 8.85 0.16 8.98
N VAL A 202 8.60 -0.99 8.33
CA VAL A 202 7.44 -1.19 7.44
C VAL A 202 6.13 -1.05 8.22
N GLU A 203 5.99 -1.72 9.36
CA GLU A 203 4.81 -1.62 10.22
C GLU A 203 4.58 -0.17 10.69
N THR A 204 5.63 0.52 11.13
CA THR A 204 5.54 1.92 11.60
C THR A 204 5.09 2.85 10.48
N ARG A 205 5.67 2.68 9.29
CA ARG A 205 5.28 3.44 8.09
C ARG A 205 3.82 3.18 7.74
N GLN A 206 3.40 1.92 7.69
CA GLN A 206 2.02 1.51 7.42
C GLN A 206 1.03 2.12 8.42
N GLN A 207 1.37 2.13 9.71
CA GLN A 207 0.54 2.75 10.76
C GLN A 207 0.38 4.26 10.57
N SER A 208 1.41 4.94 10.07
CA SER A 208 1.37 6.39 9.80
C SER A 208 0.71 6.76 8.46
N MET A 209 0.31 5.79 7.66
CA MET A 209 -0.10 6.01 6.28
C MET A 209 -1.40 6.81 6.13
N PRO A 210 -2.47 6.59 6.92
CA PRO A 210 -3.67 7.40 6.80
C PRO A 210 -3.41 8.89 7.04
N GLU A 211 -2.63 9.21 8.09
CA GLU A 211 -2.25 10.59 8.43
C GLU A 211 -1.50 11.28 7.28
N VAL A 212 -0.60 10.57 6.60
CA VAL A 212 0.17 11.08 5.46
C VAL A 212 -0.74 11.58 4.33
N PHE A 213 -1.89 10.93 4.15
CA PHE A 213 -2.87 11.29 3.12
C PHE A 213 -4.04 12.12 3.67
N GLY A 214 -3.97 12.61 4.91
CA GLY A 214 -5.06 13.37 5.53
C GLY A 214 -6.34 12.55 5.78
N LEU A 215 -6.21 11.22 5.90
CA LEU A 215 -7.31 10.32 6.22
C LEU A 215 -7.43 10.12 7.75
N PRO A 216 -8.60 9.65 8.24
CA PRO A 216 -8.77 9.26 9.65
C PRO A 216 -7.74 8.21 10.08
N ASP A 217 -7.44 8.14 11.39
CA ASP A 217 -6.54 7.12 11.93
C ASP A 217 -7.05 5.68 11.71
N TRP A 218 -6.16 4.69 11.80
CA TRP A 218 -6.53 3.28 11.60
C TRP A 218 -7.64 2.82 12.52
N LYS A 219 -7.68 3.29 13.77
CA LYS A 219 -8.76 2.93 14.70
C LYS A 219 -10.13 3.36 14.17
N THR A 220 -10.22 4.56 13.61
CA THR A 220 -11.43 5.09 13.00
C THR A 220 -11.76 4.35 11.71
N LEU A 221 -10.77 4.10 10.86
CA LEU A 221 -10.94 3.35 9.61
C LEU A 221 -11.41 1.90 9.85
N ASP A 222 -10.84 1.21 10.83
CA ASP A 222 -11.22 -0.14 11.22
C ASP A 222 -12.67 -0.18 11.77
N ALA A 223 -13.07 0.85 12.52
CA ALA A 223 -14.46 0.98 12.98
C ALA A 223 -15.42 1.22 11.81
N MET A 224 -15.00 1.98 10.79
CA MET A 224 -15.77 2.16 9.55
C MET A 224 -15.90 0.85 8.77
N GLU A 225 -14.81 0.06 8.66
CA GLU A 225 -14.86 -1.27 8.02
C GLU A 225 -15.83 -2.18 8.77
N ALA A 226 -15.69 -2.29 10.09
CA ALA A 226 -16.58 -3.13 10.91
C ALA A 226 -18.05 -2.73 10.73
N SER A 227 -18.37 -1.45 10.87
CA SER A 227 -19.75 -0.95 10.71
C SER A 227 -20.31 -1.17 9.31
N ALA A 228 -19.48 -1.13 8.26
CA ALA A 228 -19.93 -1.37 6.90
C ALA A 228 -20.11 -2.85 6.55
N LEU A 229 -19.52 -3.75 7.35
CA LEU A 229 -19.53 -5.20 7.14
C LEU A 229 -20.48 -5.96 8.09
N GLU A 230 -20.88 -5.36 9.21
CA GLU A 230 -21.94 -5.85 10.13
C GLU A 230 -23.31 -5.85 9.48
#